data_AF-A0A954YWL4-F1
#
_entry.id   AF-A0A954YWL4-F1
#
_cell.length_a   1.000
_cell.length_b   1.000
_cell.length_c   1.000
_cell.angle_alpha   90.00
_cell.angle_beta   90.00
_cell.angle_gamma   90.00
#
_symmetry.space_group_name_H-M   'P 1'
#
loop_
_entity.id
_entity.type
_entity.pdbx_description
1 polymer ?
#
loop_
_entity_poly.entity_id
_entity_poly.type
_entity_poly.pdbx_seq_one_letter_code
_entity_poly.pdbx_strand_id
1 'polypeptide(L)' 'EISTEIDAVADVRETFVGDVDGDGDVDLDDHTYFADCLQGPGLTVPTSPCRPMDFDDDGDVDLSDAQSFQQTFGVVTR' A
#
# COMPACT_ATOMS: atom_id res chain seq x y z
N GLU A 1 16.98 -26.98 -31.74
CA GLU A 1 16.69 -25.62 -31.23
C GLU A 1 15.41 -25.61 -30.40
N ILE A 2 15.48 -26.04 -29.13
CA ILE A 2 14.41 -25.81 -28.16
C ILE A 2 15.01 -24.78 -27.20
N SER A 3 14.57 -23.53 -27.31
CA SER A 3 14.84 -22.52 -26.29
C SER A 3 13.57 -21.72 -26.12
N THR A 4 12.88 -22.05 -25.04
CA THR A 4 12.02 -21.13 -24.30
C THR A 4 12.20 -21.52 -22.85
N GLU A 5 13.35 -21.14 -22.29
CA GLU A 5 13.48 -20.97 -20.86
C GLU A 5 12.43 -19.89 -20.48
N ILE A 6 11.25 -20.31 -20.04
CA ILE A 6 10.40 -19.44 -19.22
C ILE A 6 11.01 -19.55 -17.81
N ASP A 7 12.12 -18.85 -17.64
CA ASP A 7 12.68 -18.50 -16.33
C ASP A 7 12.07 -17.17 -15.92
N ALA A 8 10.77 -17.22 -15.66
CA ALA A 8 10.05 -16.13 -15.03
C ALA A 8 9.17 -16.78 -13.97
N VAL A 9 9.81 -17.21 -12.88
CA VAL A 9 9.22 -16.87 -11.58
C VAL A 9 9.17 -15.36 -11.54
N ALA A 10 8.18 -14.78 -12.22
CA ALA A 10 7.70 -13.46 -11.87
C ALA A 10 7.25 -13.65 -10.43
N ASP A 11 8.15 -13.26 -9.53
CA ASP A 11 7.84 -12.97 -8.16
C ASP A 11 6.55 -12.15 -8.21
N VAL A 12 5.43 -12.83 -7.94
CA VAL A 12 4.16 -12.15 -7.80
C VAL A 12 4.35 -11.43 -6.48
N ARG A 13 4.91 -10.21 -6.54
CA ARG A 13 4.99 -9.33 -5.37
C ARG A 13 3.57 -9.32 -4.81
N GLU A 14 3.38 -10.02 -3.70
CA GLU A 14 2.11 -9.98 -2.99
C GLU A 14 1.97 -8.54 -2.52
N THR A 15 1.14 -7.77 -3.20
CA THR A 15 0.84 -6.40 -2.79
C THR A 15 0.07 -6.50 -1.48
N PHE A 16 0.74 -6.19 -0.38
CA PHE A 16 0.11 -6.13 0.92
C PHE A 16 -0.69 -4.83 1.06
N VAL A 17 -1.73 -4.85 1.89
CA VAL A 17 -2.37 -3.61 2.31
C VAL A 17 -1.32 -2.78 3.05
N GLY A 18 -1.03 -1.59 2.53
CA GLY A 18 0.01 -0.71 3.06
C GLY A 18 1.32 -0.68 2.27
N ASP A 19 1.59 -1.64 1.37
CA ASP A 19 2.72 -1.60 0.41
C ASP A 19 2.30 -0.75 -0.79
N VAL A 20 2.40 0.57 -0.60
CA VAL A 20 1.87 1.57 -1.51
C VAL A 20 2.94 2.09 -2.47
N ASP A 21 4.21 1.87 -2.17
CA ASP A 21 5.32 2.16 -3.08
C ASP A 21 5.68 0.96 -4.00
N GLY A 22 5.19 -0.25 -3.65
CA GLY A 22 5.24 -1.45 -4.46
C GLY A 22 6.59 -2.17 -4.42
N ASP A 23 7.40 -1.94 -3.39
CA ASP A 23 8.72 -2.54 -3.26
C ASP A 23 8.71 -3.93 -2.60
N GLY A 24 7.58 -4.31 -1.99
CA GLY A 24 7.35 -5.62 -1.39
C GLY A 24 7.47 -5.63 0.13
N ASP A 25 7.59 -4.49 0.80
CA ASP A 25 7.40 -4.37 2.24
C ASP A 25 6.44 -3.23 2.63
N VAL A 26 6.21 -3.06 3.92
CA VAL A 26 5.40 -1.97 4.48
C VAL A 26 6.26 -1.23 5.48
N ASP A 27 6.80 -0.08 5.12
CA ASP A 27 7.77 0.61 5.96
C ASP A 27 7.60 2.15 6.01
N LEU A 28 8.68 2.86 6.33
CA LEU A 28 8.64 4.32 6.43
C LEU A 28 8.45 5.01 5.08
N ASP A 29 8.87 4.40 3.98
CA ASP A 29 8.68 4.95 2.64
C ASP A 29 7.18 4.91 2.28
N ASP A 30 6.47 3.82 2.57
CA ASP A 30 5.00 3.74 2.49
C ASP A 30 4.30 4.76 3.38
N HIS A 31 4.80 4.91 4.62
CA HIS A 31 4.25 5.87 5.57
C HIS A 31 4.34 7.31 5.04
N THR A 32 5.34 7.65 4.22
CA THR A 32 5.40 9.01 3.64
C THR A 32 4.21 9.31 2.74
N TYR A 33 3.78 8.35 1.92
CA TYR A 33 2.60 8.48 1.09
C TYR A 33 1.31 8.56 1.93
N PHE A 34 1.22 7.76 2.98
CA PHE A 34 0.09 7.83 3.92
C PHE A 34 0.01 9.21 4.60
N ALA A 35 1.13 9.71 5.11
CA ALA A 35 1.20 10.98 5.82
C ALA A 35 0.82 12.18 4.93
N ASP A 36 1.16 12.13 3.63
CA ASP A 36 0.77 13.16 2.65
C ASP A 36 -0.75 13.20 2.40
N CYS A 37 -1.44 12.09 2.65
CA CYS A 37 -2.87 11.93 2.41
C CYS A 37 -3.74 12.08 3.67
N LEU A 38 -3.15 12.01 4.85
CA LEU A 38 -3.84 12.14 6.13
C LEU A 38 -4.45 13.53 6.30
N GLN A 39 -5.78 13.61 6.16
CA GLN A 39 -6.54 14.87 6.26
C GLN A 39 -7.47 14.88 7.49
N GLY A 40 -7.99 13.72 7.89
CA GLY A 40 -8.89 13.56 9.02
C GLY A 40 -10.35 13.25 8.61
N PRO A 41 -11.21 12.92 9.58
CA PRO A 41 -12.53 12.36 9.35
C PRO A 41 -13.45 13.32 8.61
N GLY A 42 -14.24 12.78 7.69
CA GLY A 42 -15.22 13.48 6.86
C GLY A 42 -14.61 14.33 5.73
N LEU A 43 -13.29 14.31 5.55
CA LEU A 43 -12.62 15.03 4.46
C LEU A 43 -12.39 14.09 3.29
N THR A 44 -13.35 14.09 2.36
CA THR A 44 -13.28 13.26 1.17
C THR A 44 -11.95 13.42 0.44
N VAL A 45 -11.22 12.33 0.29
CA VAL A 45 -9.94 12.35 -0.42
C VAL A 45 -10.16 12.24 -1.94
N PRO A 46 -9.34 12.94 -2.74
CA PRO A 46 -9.39 12.77 -4.19
C PRO A 46 -8.98 11.34 -4.58
N THR A 47 -9.53 10.84 -5.69
CA THR A 47 -9.31 9.47 -6.20
C THR A 47 -7.84 9.12 -6.46
N SER A 48 -6.94 10.09 -6.59
CA SER A 48 -5.49 9.89 -6.71
C SER A 48 -4.76 11.16 -6.27
N PRO A 49 -3.63 11.08 -5.57
CA PRO A 49 -2.90 9.87 -5.18
C PRO A 49 -3.40 9.19 -3.90
N CYS A 50 -4.44 9.73 -3.23
CA CYS A 50 -4.78 9.33 -1.87
C CYS A 50 -5.79 8.21 -1.73
N ARG A 51 -6.50 7.81 -2.79
CA ARG A 51 -7.45 6.69 -2.71
C ARG A 51 -6.85 5.37 -2.21
N PRO A 52 -5.60 5.00 -2.56
CA PRO A 52 -5.00 3.79 -2.01
C PRO A 52 -4.72 3.85 -0.50
N MET A 53 -4.81 5.03 0.14
CA MET A 53 -4.57 5.24 1.57
C MET A 53 -5.85 5.16 2.42
N ASP A 54 -7.02 5.09 1.76
CA ASP A 54 -8.36 4.87 2.35
C ASP A 54 -8.50 3.35 2.56
N PHE A 55 -7.85 2.85 3.62
CA PHE A 55 -7.69 1.44 3.93
C PHE A 55 -8.94 0.80 4.51
N ASP A 56 -9.83 1.59 5.13
CA ASP A 56 -11.13 1.11 5.60
C ASP A 56 -12.30 1.38 4.63
N ASP A 57 -12.00 2.00 3.48
CA ASP A 57 -12.90 2.27 2.35
C ASP A 57 -14.09 3.18 2.71
N ASP A 58 -13.95 4.04 3.73
CA ASP A 58 -14.99 4.96 4.19
C ASP A 58 -15.06 6.29 3.43
N GLY A 59 -14.04 6.56 2.60
CA GLY A 59 -13.99 7.70 1.70
C GLY A 59 -13.16 8.88 2.20
N ASP A 60 -12.51 8.78 3.36
CA ASP A 60 -11.48 9.70 3.79
C ASP A 60 -10.16 8.98 4.14
N VAL A 61 -9.19 9.74 4.66
CA VAL A 61 -7.90 9.20 5.11
C VAL A 61 -7.64 9.81 6.48
N ASP A 62 -7.81 8.99 7.51
CA ASP A 62 -7.81 9.41 8.90
C ASP A 62 -7.09 8.42 9.85
N LEU A 63 -7.41 8.49 11.14
CA LEU A 63 -6.76 7.65 12.14
C LEU A 63 -7.27 6.20 12.15
N SER A 64 -8.43 5.93 11.56
CA SER A 64 -8.96 4.58 11.31
C SER A 64 -8.09 3.88 10.27
N ASP A 65 -7.70 4.58 9.20
CA ASP A 65 -6.71 4.09 8.24
C ASP A 65 -5.34 3.91 8.87
N ALA A 66 -4.92 4.84 9.74
CA ALA A 66 -3.65 4.70 10.46
C ALA A 66 -3.64 3.44 11.35
N GLN A 67 -4.78 3.05 11.93
CA GLN A 67 -4.91 1.80 12.67
C GLN A 67 -4.77 0.58 11.76
N SER A 68 -5.32 0.63 10.54
CA SER A 68 -5.17 -0.42 9.54
C SER A 68 -3.71 -0.55 9.08
N PHE A 69 -3.05 0.58 8.77
CA PHE A 69 -1.64 0.63 8.38
C PHE A 69 -0.69 0.06 9.45
N GLN A 70 -0.93 0.38 10.72
CA GLN A 70 -0.12 -0.14 11.84
C GLN A 70 -0.15 -1.67 11.97
N GLN A 71 -1.19 -2.34 11.46
CA GLN A 71 -1.29 -3.79 11.52
C GLN A 71 -0.37 -4.48 10.51
N THR A 72 0.02 -3.78 9.44
CA THR A 72 0.90 -4.29 8.39
C THR A 72 2.29 -3.70 8.44
N PHE A 73 2.54 -2.65 9.22
CA PHE A 73 3.87 -2.05 9.35
C PHE A 73 4.96 -3.05 9.76
N GLY A 74 6.01 -3.13 8.94
CA GLY A 74 7.14 -4.05 9.06
C GLY A 74 6.90 -5.44 8.44
N VAL A 75 5.78 -5.65 7.74
CA VAL A 75 5.57 -6.85 6.90
C VAL A 75 6.49 -6.78 5.68
N VAL A 76 7.11 -7.90 5.32
CA VAL A 76 8.03 -8.03 4.18
C VAL A 76 7.65 -9.30 3.40
N THR A 77 7.51 -9.20 2.08
CA THR A 77 7.35 -10.36 1.18
C THR A 77 8.63 -11.24 1.19
N ARG A 78 8.47 -12.56 1.05
CA ARG A 78 9.57 -13.53 1.04
C ARG A 78 9.74 -14.21 -0.30
#